data_AF-A0A512AUZ3-F1
#
_entry.id   AF-A0A512AUZ3-F1
#
_cell.length_a   1.000
_cell.length_b   1.000
_cell.length_c   1.000
_cell.angle_alpha   90.00
_cell.angle_beta   90.00
_cell.angle_gamma   90.00
#
_symmetry.space_group_name_H-M   'P 1'
#
loop_
_entity.id
_entity.type
_entity.pdbx_description
1 polymer ?
#
loop_
_entity_poly.entity_id
_entity_poly.type
_entity_poly.pdbx_seq_one_letter_code
_entity_poly.pdbx_strand_id
1 'polypeptide(L)'
;MFFAIVVSSCEEENANPIDGLKGKCLEAKVITSWGCTSAVFVQLLNAKTGTKTFYEGKDYENVILLSSLPDNLDLGADYSKTFYFTIDMSNNFESCTKFNPCQMIAVQEPSPVTIKVCGSSFSNNSCPSAE
;
A
#
# COMPACT_ATOMS: atom_id res chain seq x y z
N MET A 1 -33.57 30.99 -27.42
CA MET A 1 -32.52 30.91 -26.38
C MET A 1 -32.38 29.44 -26.03
N PHE A 2 -31.41 28.75 -26.63
CA PHE A 2 -31.22 27.31 -26.43
C PHE A 2 -30.33 27.09 -25.20
N PHE A 3 -30.86 26.47 -24.16
CA PHE A 3 -30.08 25.97 -23.03
C PHE A 3 -29.41 24.67 -23.47
N ALA A 4 -28.09 24.70 -23.66
CA ALA A 4 -27.29 23.49 -23.80
C ALA A 4 -27.08 22.90 -22.39
N ILE A 5 -27.74 21.78 -22.11
CA ILE A 5 -27.49 20.96 -20.94
C ILE A 5 -26.16 20.25 -21.19
N VAL A 6 -25.10 20.71 -20.53
CA VAL A 6 -23.83 19.96 -20.50
C VAL A 6 -24.04 18.80 -19.55
N VAL A 7 -24.49 17.67 -20.08
CA VAL A 7 -24.48 16.39 -19.37
C VAL A 7 -23.01 15.96 -19.33
N SER A 8 -22.29 16.38 -18.30
CA SER A 8 -20.99 15.80 -17.98
C SER A 8 -21.28 14.36 -17.54
N SER A 9 -21.21 13.46 -18.52
CA SER A 9 -21.06 12.02 -18.29
C SER A 9 -19.80 11.85 -17.45
N CYS A 10 -19.93 11.72 -16.13
CA CYS A 10 -18.93 11.02 -15.36
C CYS A 10 -19.04 9.56 -15.79
N GLU A 11 -18.24 9.17 -16.78
CA GLU A 11 -17.89 7.76 -16.93
C GLU A 11 -17.27 7.36 -15.59
N GLU A 12 -17.99 6.57 -14.80
CA GLU A 12 -17.37 5.79 -13.74
C GLU A 12 -16.40 4.84 -14.44
N GLU A 13 -15.18 5.31 -14.69
CA GLU A 13 -14.05 4.43 -14.91
C GLU A 13 -13.98 3.56 -13.65
N ASN A 14 -14.51 2.33 -13.75
CA ASN A 14 -14.17 1.21 -12.89
C ASN A 14 -12.69 0.83 -13.12
N ALA A 15 -11.79 1.81 -13.04
CA ALA A 15 -10.38 1.61 -13.04
C ALA A 15 -10.04 0.98 -11.69
N ASN A 16 -9.45 -0.22 -11.73
CA ASN A 16 -8.93 -0.83 -10.52
C ASN A 16 -7.89 0.14 -9.94
N PRO A 17 -8.02 0.60 -8.68
CA PRO A 17 -7.11 1.60 -8.12
C PRO A 17 -5.65 1.14 -8.08
N ILE A 18 -5.39 -0.17 -8.23
CA ILE A 18 -4.07 -0.77 -8.39
C ILE A 18 -3.44 -0.43 -9.76
N ASP A 19 -4.22 -0.30 -10.83
CA ASP A 19 -3.70 0.01 -12.16
C ASP A 19 -3.03 1.38 -12.19
N GLY A 20 -3.54 2.32 -11.39
CA GLY A 20 -2.93 3.64 -11.17
C GLY A 20 -1.57 3.61 -10.47
N LEU A 21 -1.15 2.47 -9.91
CA LEU A 21 0.13 2.29 -9.23
C LEU A 21 1.14 1.49 -10.08
N LYS A 22 0.68 0.82 -11.14
CA LYS A 22 1.49 -0.07 -11.96
C LYS A 22 2.69 0.65 -12.58
N GLY A 23 3.87 0.06 -12.42
CA GLY A 23 5.13 0.58 -12.97
C GLY A 23 5.61 1.89 -12.33
N LYS A 24 4.93 2.39 -11.29
CA LYS A 24 5.35 3.58 -10.56
C LYS A 24 6.30 3.20 -9.44
N CYS A 25 7.31 4.04 -9.23
CA CYS A 25 8.02 4.05 -7.97
C CYS A 25 7.14 4.69 -6.90
N LEU A 26 6.88 3.94 -5.84
CA LEU A 26 6.08 4.35 -4.70
C LEU A 26 7.01 4.69 -3.55
N GLU A 27 6.83 5.87 -2.98
CA GLU A 27 7.44 6.28 -1.72
C GLU A 27 6.46 6.00 -0.60
N ALA A 28 6.89 5.29 0.43
CA ALA A 28 6.01 4.89 1.52
C ALA A 28 6.68 4.91 2.89
N LYS A 29 5.82 4.83 3.90
CA LYS A 29 6.17 4.66 5.30
C LYS A 29 5.35 3.53 5.90
N VAL A 30 5.97 2.67 6.72
CA VAL A 30 5.25 1.61 7.42
C VAL A 30 4.41 2.21 8.54
N ILE A 31 3.17 1.75 8.67
CA ILE A 31 2.26 2.08 9.78
C ILE A 31 2.38 1.00 10.86
N THR A 32 2.11 -0.26 10.47
CA THR A 32 2.15 -1.42 11.38
C THR A 32 2.14 -2.74 10.57
N SER A 33 2.41 -3.86 11.23
CA SER A 33 2.31 -5.21 10.67
C SER A 33 0.87 -5.72 10.64
N TRP A 34 0.55 -6.62 9.70
CA TRP A 34 -0.74 -7.31 9.67
C TRP A 34 -0.63 -8.69 10.31
N GLY A 35 -1.12 -8.80 11.55
CA GLY A 35 -1.09 -10.05 12.31
C GLY A 35 0.30 -10.69 12.36
N CYS A 36 0.35 -12.02 12.29
CA CYS A 36 1.60 -12.77 12.14
C CYS A 36 1.87 -13.11 10.68
N THR A 37 1.82 -12.10 9.81
CA THR A 37 2.15 -12.27 8.39
C THR A 37 3.38 -11.47 8.02
N SER A 38 3.94 -11.73 6.84
CA SER A 38 4.96 -10.87 6.23
C SER A 38 4.39 -9.56 5.65
N ALA A 39 3.10 -9.30 5.80
CA ALA A 39 2.47 -8.12 5.25
C ALA A 39 2.42 -6.97 6.26
N VAL A 40 2.57 -5.76 5.74
CA VAL A 40 2.57 -4.51 6.50
C VAL A 40 1.60 -3.51 5.88
N PHE A 41 0.94 -2.73 6.74
CA PHE A 41 0.20 -1.55 6.32
C PHE A 41 1.20 -0.44 6.03
N VAL A 42 1.14 0.13 4.84
CA VAL A 42 2.04 1.21 4.42
C VAL A 42 1.25 2.38 3.89
N GLN A 43 1.64 3.59 4.30
CA GLN A 43 1.11 4.83 3.76
C GLN A 43 1.93 5.24 2.54
N LEU A 44 1.27 5.43 1.39
CA LEU A 44 1.90 6.00 0.21
C LEU A 44 1.97 7.53 0.33
N LEU A 45 3.15 8.09 0.07
CA LEU A 45 3.43 9.52 0.19
C LEU A 45 3.35 10.26 -1.16
N ASN A 46 3.60 9.54 -2.25
CA ASN A 46 3.65 10.10 -3.61
C ASN A 46 2.55 9.58 -4.55
N ALA A 47 1.56 8.85 -4.02
CA ALA A 47 0.46 8.28 -4.80
C ALA A 47 -0.88 8.41 -4.08
N LYS A 48 -1.95 8.64 -4.85
CA LYS A 48 -3.33 8.67 -4.35
C LYS A 48 -4.03 7.37 -4.69
N THR A 49 -4.53 6.67 -3.68
CA THR A 49 -5.29 5.42 -3.86
C THR A 49 -6.75 5.54 -3.45
N GLY A 50 -7.11 6.60 -2.71
CA GLY A 50 -8.44 6.77 -2.15
C GLY A 50 -8.76 5.83 -0.98
N THR A 51 -7.81 4.98 -0.56
CA THR A 51 -7.96 4.08 0.58
C THR A 51 -7.69 4.80 1.89
N LYS A 52 -8.37 4.35 2.95
CA LYS A 52 -8.21 4.86 4.31
C LYS A 52 -8.09 3.71 5.30
N THR A 53 -7.34 3.90 6.37
CA THR A 53 -7.38 3.03 7.53
C THR A 53 -7.32 3.84 8.82
N PHE A 54 -7.94 3.32 9.87
CA PHE A 54 -7.84 3.86 11.22
C PHE A 54 -6.99 2.93 12.09
N TYR A 55 -6.00 3.50 12.78
CA TYR A 55 -5.10 2.76 13.66
C TYR A 55 -4.62 3.68 14.79
N GLU A 56 -4.65 3.19 16.04
CA GLU A 56 -4.18 3.91 17.23
C GLU A 56 -4.74 5.34 17.38
N GLY A 57 -6.03 5.54 17.09
CA GLY A 57 -6.66 6.86 17.26
C GLY A 57 -6.43 7.82 16.08
N LYS A 58 -5.80 7.37 15.00
CA LYS A 58 -5.44 8.21 13.85
C LYS A 58 -5.95 7.64 12.53
N ASP A 59 -6.47 8.53 11.69
CA ASP A 59 -6.79 8.23 10.29
C ASP A 59 -5.54 8.36 9.41
N TYR A 60 -5.33 7.35 8.58
CA TYR A 60 -4.31 7.32 7.54
C TYR A 60 -4.97 7.23 6.18
N GLU A 61 -4.49 8.05 5.24
CA GLU A 61 -4.94 8.04 3.86
C GLU A 61 -3.87 7.45 2.94
N ASN A 62 -4.30 6.94 1.80
CA ASN A 62 -3.48 6.31 0.78
C ASN A 62 -2.74 5.07 1.29
N VAL A 63 -3.45 4.24 2.05
CA VAL A 63 -2.88 3.06 2.71
C VAL A 63 -3.11 1.80 1.90
N ILE A 64 -2.07 1.02 1.72
CA ILE A 64 -2.14 -0.31 1.09
C ILE A 64 -1.59 -1.36 2.05
N LEU A 65 -1.96 -2.62 1.80
CA LEU A 65 -1.34 -3.76 2.44
C LEU A 65 -0.24 -4.31 1.52
N LEU A 66 1.01 -4.16 1.95
CA LEU A 66 2.19 -4.55 1.18
C LEU A 66 2.80 -5.82 1.77
N SER A 67 3.07 -6.80 0.92
CA SER A 67 3.79 -8.02 1.31
C SER A 67 5.12 -8.14 0.57
N SER A 68 5.93 -9.12 0.95
CA SER A 68 7.29 -9.35 0.45
C SER A 68 8.27 -8.20 0.75
N LEU A 69 8.10 -7.51 1.88
CA LEU A 69 9.05 -6.52 2.36
C LEU A 69 10.36 -7.23 2.79
N PRO A 70 11.54 -6.83 2.27
CA PRO A 70 12.80 -7.48 2.62
C PRO A 70 13.32 -7.03 3.99
N ASP A 71 13.86 -8.00 4.76
CA ASP A 71 14.30 -7.80 6.15
C ASP A 71 15.48 -6.84 6.32
N ASN A 72 16.18 -6.48 5.23
CA ASN A 72 17.34 -5.61 5.23
C ASN A 72 17.02 -4.12 5.03
N LEU A 73 15.74 -3.76 4.87
CA LEU A 73 15.33 -2.35 4.80
C LEU A 73 15.46 -1.68 6.17
N ASP A 74 16.21 -0.60 6.24
CA ASP A 74 16.26 0.26 7.42
C ASP A 74 15.03 1.17 7.50
N LEU A 75 13.98 0.69 8.17
CA LEU A 75 12.71 1.41 8.36
C LEU A 75 12.74 2.37 9.57
N GLY A 76 13.85 2.38 10.33
CA GLY A 76 13.93 3.01 11.65
C GLY A 76 13.23 2.19 12.73
N ALA A 77 13.63 2.40 14.00
CA ALA A 77 13.11 1.63 15.14
C ALA A 77 11.58 1.75 15.32
N ASP A 78 11.02 2.91 14.97
CA ASP A 78 9.58 3.21 15.09
C ASP A 78 8.92 3.37 13.71
N TYR A 79 9.42 2.68 12.68
CA TYR A 79 8.95 2.82 11.30
C TYR A 79 8.97 4.27 10.78
N SER A 80 9.89 5.09 11.30
CA SER A 80 9.91 6.52 11.08
C SER A 80 10.45 6.92 9.69
N LYS A 81 11.23 6.04 9.05
CA LYS A 81 11.91 6.29 7.78
C LYS A 81 11.03 5.95 6.59
N THR A 82 11.24 6.68 5.50
CA THR A 82 10.64 6.40 4.21
C THR A 82 11.46 5.37 3.45
N PHE A 83 10.79 4.63 2.56
CA PHE A 83 11.41 3.71 1.63
C PHE A 83 10.69 3.76 0.29
N TYR A 84 11.34 3.22 -0.73
CA TYR A 84 10.88 3.23 -2.10
C TYR A 84 10.70 1.81 -2.61
N PHE A 85 9.63 1.57 -3.37
CA PHE A 85 9.38 0.26 -3.97
C PHE A 85 8.55 0.35 -5.25
N THR A 86 8.52 -0.73 -6.03
CA THR A 86 7.54 -0.95 -7.10
C THR A 86 6.60 -2.10 -6.72
N ILE A 87 5.49 -2.26 -7.45
CA ILE A 87 4.56 -3.37 -7.21
C ILE A 87 4.80 -4.51 -8.19
N ASP A 88 4.75 -5.74 -7.69
CA ASP A 88 4.74 -6.94 -8.52
C ASP A 88 3.29 -7.30 -8.88
N MET A 89 2.96 -7.12 -10.15
CA MET A 89 1.64 -7.43 -10.71
C MET A 89 1.54 -8.88 -11.23
N SER A 90 2.64 -9.63 -11.26
CA SER A 90 2.66 -11.01 -11.73
C SER A 90 2.19 -12.01 -10.66
N ASN A 91 2.25 -11.60 -9.39
CA ASN A 91 1.87 -12.39 -8.24
C ASN A 91 0.62 -11.82 -7.55
N ASN A 92 -0.26 -12.69 -7.07
CA ASN A 92 -1.34 -12.27 -6.17
C ASN A 92 -0.79 -12.09 -4.74
N PHE A 93 -1.46 -11.26 -3.95
CA PHE A 93 -1.03 -10.93 -2.60
C PHE A 93 -0.84 -12.17 -1.71
N GLU A 94 -1.72 -13.15 -1.84
CA GLU A 94 -1.68 -14.39 -1.07
C GLU A 94 -0.43 -15.21 -1.37
N SER A 95 0.07 -15.22 -2.61
CA SER A 95 1.25 -16.00 -3.01
C SER A 95 2.57 -15.46 -2.46
N CYS A 96 2.67 -14.15 -2.22
CA CYS A 96 3.87 -13.51 -1.68
C CYS A 96 3.79 -13.29 -0.16
N THR A 97 2.67 -13.65 0.47
CA THR A 97 2.46 -13.48 1.91
C THR A 97 2.79 -14.74 2.68
N LYS A 98 3.75 -14.63 3.60
CA LYS A 98 4.14 -15.70 4.51
C LYS A 98 3.35 -15.57 5.80
N PHE A 99 2.83 -16.69 6.30
CA PHE A 99 2.15 -16.79 7.58
C PHE A 99 3.09 -17.41 8.61
N ASN A 100 3.29 -16.69 9.71
CA ASN A 100 4.13 -17.11 10.82
C ASN A 100 3.24 -17.62 11.97
N PRO A 101 3.70 -18.59 12.77
CA PRO A 101 2.96 -19.04 13.93
C PRO A 101 2.79 -17.91 14.95
N CYS A 102 1.54 -17.56 15.28
CA CYS A 102 1.21 -16.57 16.31
C CYS A 102 1.28 -17.18 17.71
N GLN A 103 2.06 -16.58 18.61
CA GLN A 103 1.77 -16.68 20.05
C GLN A 103 0.74 -15.58 20.36
N MET A 104 -0.48 -15.98 20.70
CA MET A 104 -1.65 -15.10 20.79
C MET A 104 -1.41 -13.90 21.73
N ILE A 105 -1.13 -12.74 21.14
CA ILE A 105 -1.35 -11.44 21.77
C ILE A 105 -2.30 -10.72 20.82
N ALA A 106 -3.47 -10.33 21.32
CA ALA A 106 -4.40 -9.52 20.55
C ALA A 106 -3.77 -8.14 20.33
N VAL A 107 -3.05 -7.96 19.22
CA VAL A 107 -2.63 -6.66 18.74
C VAL A 107 -3.84 -6.01 18.08
N GLN A 108 -4.11 -4.74 18.39
CA GLN A 108 -5.13 -4.00 17.67
C GLN A 108 -4.75 -4.00 16.18
N GLU A 109 -5.61 -4.52 15.31
CA GLU A 109 -5.36 -4.45 13.88
C GLU A 109 -5.95 -3.15 13.30
N PRO A 110 -5.31 -2.53 12.30
CA PRO A 110 -5.91 -1.44 11.55
C PRO A 110 -7.21 -1.87 10.87
N SER A 111 -8.09 -0.91 10.56
CA SER A 111 -9.24 -1.21 9.71
C SER A 111 -8.79 -1.71 8.32
N PRO A 112 -9.47 -2.69 7.72
CA PRO A 112 -9.02 -3.32 6.48
C PRO A 112 -8.94 -2.33 5.32
N VAL A 113 -7.96 -2.54 4.44
CA VAL A 113 -7.80 -1.79 3.17
C VAL A 113 -8.10 -2.68 1.97
N THR A 114 -8.57 -2.09 0.88
CA THR A 114 -8.97 -2.80 -0.34
C THR A 114 -7.80 -3.15 -1.26
N ILE A 115 -6.71 -2.38 -1.19
CA ILE A 115 -5.52 -2.61 -2.02
C ILE A 115 -4.52 -3.47 -1.26
N LYS A 116 -4.25 -4.65 -1.81
CA LYS A 116 -3.27 -5.62 -1.30
C LYS A 116 -2.34 -6.02 -2.42
N VAL A 117 -1.03 -5.88 -2.24
CA VAL A 117 -0.05 -6.07 -3.32
C VAL A 117 1.24 -6.71 -2.83
N CYS A 118 1.93 -7.37 -3.75
CA CYS A 118 3.31 -7.81 -3.56
C CYS A 118 4.24 -6.65 -3.92
N GLY A 119 5.24 -6.37 -3.08
CA GLY A 119 6.31 -5.43 -3.44
C GLY A 119 7.38 -6.10 -4.30
N SER A 120 7.93 -5.33 -5.22
CA SER A 120 9.14 -5.62 -5.99
C SER A 120 10.11 -4.45 -5.84
N SER A 121 11.42 -4.72 -6.00
CA SER A 121 12.49 -3.71 -6.04
C SER A 121 12.44 -2.68 -4.91
N PHE A 122 13.28 -2.81 -3.88
CA PHE A 122 13.21 -1.96 -2.69
C PHE A 122 14.46 -1.11 -2.51
N SER A 123 14.32 0.08 -1.92
CA SER A 123 15.43 0.99 -1.64
C SER A 123 15.12 1.95 -0.48
N ASN A 124 16.15 2.28 0.29
CA ASN A 124 16.09 3.29 1.36
C ASN A 124 16.39 4.71 0.88
N ASN A 125 17.01 4.87 -0.29
CA ASN A 125 17.65 6.13 -0.67
C ASN A 125 16.93 6.85 -1.81
N SER A 126 16.39 6.10 -2.76
CA SER A 126 15.77 6.63 -3.96
C SER A 126 14.95 5.56 -4.66
N CYS A 127 14.10 5.98 -5.59
CA CYS A 127 13.41 5.07 -6.51
C CYS A 127 14.40 4.11 -7.18
N PRO A 128 14.23 2.79 -7.00
CA PRO A 128 14.95 1.82 -7.81
C PRO A 128 14.50 2.00 -9.26
N SER A 129 15.42 1.88 -10.21
CA SER A 129 15.06 1.84 -11.62
C SER A 129 14.08 0.68 -11.84
N ALA A 130 12.97 0.95 -12.53
CA ALA A 130 12.09 -0.13 -12.98
C ALA A 130 12.89 -1.03 -13.92
N GLU A 131 12.95 -2.33 -13.60
CA GLU A 131 13.45 -3.36 -14.53
C GLU A 131 12.43 -3.64 -15.63
#